data_AF-A0A2I1N8D4-F1
#
_entry.id   AF-A0A2I1N8D4-F1
#
_cell.length_a   1.000
_cell.length_b   1.000
_cell.length_c   1.000
_cell.angle_alpha   90.00
_cell.angle_beta   90.00
_cell.angle_gamma   90.00
#
_symmetry.space_group_name_H-M   'P 1'
#
loop_
_entity.id
_entity.type
_entity.pdbx_description
1 polymer ?
#
loop_
_entity_poly.entity_id
_entity_poly.type
_entity_poly.pdbx_seq_one_letter_code
_entity_poly.pdbx_strand_id
1 'polypeptide(L)' 'MKNTTLARAVKQKTKYDLRAYCQINKLSLSSLYKGYISKRAKKILQRDGIKVDNYVDKQ' A
#
# COMPACT_ATOMS: atom_id res chain seq x y z
N MET A 1 -17.45 -8.93 3.90
CA MET A 1 -16.16 -9.35 3.29
C MET A 1 -15.04 -8.78 4.13
N LYS A 2 -14.12 -9.61 4.63
CA LYS A 2 -13.08 -9.19 5.60
C LYS A 2 -12.30 -7.99 5.05
N ASN A 3 -12.25 -6.88 5.79
CA ASN A 3 -11.42 -5.71 5.47
C ASN A 3 -9.95 -6.13 5.41
N THR A 4 -9.49 -6.57 4.24
CA THR A 4 -8.09 -6.94 4.04
C THR A 4 -7.27 -5.67 4.16
N THR A 5 -6.50 -5.55 5.24
CA THR A 5 -5.61 -4.40 5.45
C THR A 5 -4.57 -4.33 4.34
N LEU A 6 -4.09 -3.12 4.02
CA LEU A 6 -3.07 -2.91 2.99
C LEU A 6 -1.84 -3.80 3.24
N ALA A 7 -1.46 -3.97 4.50
CA ALA A 7 -0.37 -4.85 4.89
C ALA A 7 -0.59 -6.32 4.48
N ARG A 8 -1.82 -6.86 4.62
CA ARG A 8 -2.14 -8.22 4.16
C ARG A 8 -2.15 -8.30 2.64
N ALA A 9 -2.69 -7.29 1.97
CA ALA A 9 -2.70 -7.25 0.50
C ALA A 9 -1.28 -7.22 -0.08
N VAL A 10 -0.40 -6.38 0.48
CA VAL A 10 1.02 -6.31 0.11
C VAL A 10 1.69 -7.66 0.39
N LYS A 11 1.54 -8.23 1.58
CA LYS A 11 2.16 -9.51 1.94
C LYS A 11 1.73 -10.67 1.04
N GLN A 12 0.45 -10.71 0.65
CA GLN A 12 -0.06 -11.72 -0.28
C GLN A 12 0.49 -11.57 -1.69
N LYS A 13 0.74 -10.34 -2.16
CA LYS A 13 1.16 -10.06 -3.54
C LYS A 13 2.67 -10.06 -3.72
N THR A 14 3.41 -9.49 -2.78
CA THR A 14 4.83 -9.16 -2.98
C THR A 14 5.76 -9.99 -2.09
N LYS A 15 5.23 -10.91 -1.26
CA LYS A 15 5.97 -11.70 -0.24
C LYS A 15 6.68 -10.84 0.82
N TYR A 16 6.68 -9.52 0.69
CA TYR A 16 7.27 -8.57 1.63
C TYR A 16 6.22 -8.07 2.63
N ASP A 17 6.64 -7.82 3.86
CA ASP A 17 5.82 -7.05 4.80
C ASP A 17 5.72 -5.59 4.35
N LEU A 18 4.64 -4.91 4.76
CA LEU A 18 4.40 -3.50 4.40
C LEU A 18 5.60 -2.60 4.69
N ARG A 19 6.33 -2.85 5.79
CA ARG A 19 7.53 -2.10 6.17
C ARG A 19 8.68 -2.27 5.19
N ALA A 20 9.00 -3.51 4.84
CA ALA A 20 10.04 -3.81 3.86
C ALA A 20 9.63 -3.25 2.48
N TYR A 21 8.38 -3.46 2.08
CA TYR A 21 7.84 -2.93 0.84
C TYR A 21 7.93 -1.40 0.77
N CYS A 22 7.62 -0.70 1.87
CA CYS A 22 7.78 0.75 1.96
C CYS A 22 9.23 1.18 1.85
N GLN A 23 10.16 0.49 2.52
CA GLN A 23 11.59 0.81 2.44
C GLN A 23 12.15 0.63 1.03
N ILE A 24 11.85 -0.50 0.38
CA ILE A 24 12.31 -0.81 -0.99
C ILE A 24 11.78 0.23 -1.98
N ASN A 25 10.50 0.60 -1.86
CA ASN A 25 9.84 1.53 -2.77
C ASN A 25 9.97 3.00 -2.38
N LYS A 26 10.73 3.32 -1.32
CA LYS A 26 10.85 4.67 -0.74
C LYS A 26 9.49 5.33 -0.45
N LEU A 27 8.57 4.56 0.14
CA LEU A 27 7.24 4.99 0.56
C LEU A 27 7.19 5.26 2.07
N SER A 28 6.33 6.18 2.47
CA SER A 28 6.11 6.48 3.88
C SER A 28 5.11 5.50 4.49
N LEU A 29 5.61 4.63 5.38
CA LEU A 29 4.81 3.64 6.09
C LEU A 29 3.69 4.31 6.90
N SER A 30 3.98 5.41 7.60
CA SER A 30 3.00 6.15 8.38
C SER A 30 1.88 6.74 7.52
N SER A 31 2.19 7.18 6.30
CA SER A 31 1.18 7.66 5.35
C SER A 31 0.25 6.52 4.93
N LEU A 32 0.82 5.38 4.54
CA LEU A 32 0.07 4.20 4.09
C LEU A 32 -0.81 3.61 5.21
N TYR A 33 -0.34 3.59 6.47
CA TYR A 33 -1.15 3.17 7.61
C TYR A 33 -2.32 4.12 7.90
N LYS A 34 -2.14 5.43 7.67
CA LYS A 34 -3.21 6.43 7.78
C LYS A 34 -4.16 6.44 6.56
N GLY A 35 -3.93 5.56 5.58
CA GLY A 35 -4.70 5.51 4.34
C GLY A 35 -4.30 6.56 3.31
N TYR A 36 -3.26 7.35 3.56
CA TYR A 36 -2.74 8.34 2.62
C TYR A 36 -1.85 7.67 1.59
N ILE A 37 -2.37 7.55 0.36
CA ILE A 37 -1.66 6.94 -0.76
C ILE A 37 -1.34 8.00 -1.81
N SER A 38 -0.09 8.47 -1.82
CA SER A 38 0.37 9.39 -2.86
C SER A 38 0.26 8.76 -4.25
N LYS A 39 0.14 9.59 -5.30
CA LYS A 39 0.08 9.15 -6.71
C LYS A 39 1.18 8.14 -7.08
N ARG A 40 2.40 8.31 -6.54
CA ARG A 40 3.52 7.37 -6.71
C ARG A 40 3.24 6.01 -6.06
N ALA A 41 2.81 6.00 -4.79
CA ALA A 41 2.45 4.78 -4.08
C ALA A 41 1.34 4.02 -4.81
N LYS A 42 0.31 4.74 -5.30
CA LYS A 42 -0.78 4.16 -6.09
C LYS A 42 -0.26 3.45 -7.34
N LYS A 43 0.63 4.08 -8.12
CA LYS A 43 1.24 3.46 -9.31
C LYS A 43 2.03 2.20 -8.98
N ILE A 44 2.82 2.22 -7.91
CA ILE A 44 3.65 1.08 -7.49
C ILE A 44 2.73 -0.06 -7.03
N LEU A 45 1.77 0.22 -6.16
CA LEU A 45 0.81 -0.77 -5.66
C LEU A 45 -0.02 -1.37 -6.81
N GLN A 46 -0.48 -0.56 -7.75
CA GLN A 46 -1.18 -1.04 -8.95
C GLN A 46 -0.28 -1.91 -9.84
N ARG A 47 0.99 -1.56 -10.01
CA ARG A 47 1.97 -2.37 -10.76
C ARG A 47 2.18 -3.74 -10.12
N ASP A 48 2.15 -3.81 -8.79
CA ASP A 48 2.21 -5.04 -8.02
C ASP A 48 0.85 -5.78 -7.92
N GLY A 49 -0.20 -5.29 -8.60
CA GLY A 49 -1.54 -5.89 -8.60
C GLY A 49 -2.31 -5.72 -7.29
N ILE A 50 -1.95 -4.73 -6.49
CA ILE A 50 -2.62 -4.35 -5.24
C ILE A 50 -3.61 -3.23 -5.55
N LYS A 51 -4.91 -3.55 -5.52
CA LYS A 51 -5.98 -2.55 -5.69
C LYS A 51 -6.08 -1.68 -4.44
N VAL A 52 -5.98 -0.37 -4.64
CA VAL A 52 -5.99 0.66 -3.59
C VAL A 52 -7.24 1.55 -3.60
N ASP A 53 -8.33 1.05 -4.19
CA ASP A 53 -9.57 1.81 -4.44
C ASP A 53 -10.20 2.42 -3.17
N ASN A 54 -9.95 1.84 -2.00
CA ASN A 54 -10.54 2.24 -0.72
C ASN A 54 -9.62 3.12 0.18
N TYR A 55 -8.46 3.55 -0.28
CA TYR A 55 -7.54 4.36 0.54
C TYR A 55 -7.63 5.83 0.14
N VAL A 56 -8.10 6.64 1.09
CA VAL A 56 -8.53 8.02 0.89
C VAL A 56 -7.36 8.92 0.51
N ASP A 57 -7.42 9.49 -0.70
CA ASP A 57 -6.67 10.68 -1.09
C ASP A 57 -7.24 11.88 -0.31
N LYS A 58 -6.71 12.14 0.89
CA LYS A 58 -6.98 13.40 1.60
C LYS A 58 -5.80 14.32 1.37
N GLN A 59 -5.87 15.09 0.28
CA GLN A 59 -5.01 16.25 -0.01
C GLN A 59 -4.80 17.13 1.23
#